data_AF-A0A847EFN6-F1
#
_entry.id   AF-A0A847EFN6-F1
#
_cell.length_a   1.000
_cell.length_b   1.000
_cell.length_c   1.000
_cell.angle_alpha   90.00
_cell.angle_beta   90.00
_cell.angle_gamma   90.00
#
_symmetry.space_group_name_H-M   'P 1'
#
loop_
_entity.id
_entity.type
_entity.pdbx_description
1 polymer ?
#
loop_
_entity_poly.entity_id
_entity_poly.type
_entity_poly.pdbx_seq_one_letter_code
_entity_poly.pdbx_strand_id
1 'polypeptide(L)'
;MVEKQELVLCQLCGDEVPAPTIEKVYVVPKEITEQARILRARIIRVCPRCSTELQAWYKAKVDKNIYDVQLKKFRVRLPVELVKEYENAFNRFSKFKNNQKQLV
;
A
#
# COMPACT_ATOMS: atom_id res chain seq x y z
N MET A 1 14.66 32.91 13.76
CA MET A 1 13.65 32.65 12.72
C MET A 1 13.09 31.28 13.03
N VAL A 2 11.87 31.18 13.55
CA VAL A 2 11.26 29.86 13.84
C VAL A 2 10.68 29.38 12.53
N GLU A 3 11.38 28.48 11.84
CA GLU A 3 10.81 27.73 10.71
C GLU A 3 9.55 27.04 11.22
N LYS A 4 8.38 27.54 10.83
CA LYS A 4 7.12 26.82 11.02
C LYS A 4 7.25 25.52 10.23
N GLN A 5 7.59 24.43 10.91
CA GLN A 5 7.53 23.10 10.32
C GLN A 5 6.07 22.84 9.94
N GLU A 6 5.81 22.77 8.64
CA GLU A 6 4.52 22.34 8.12
C GLU A 6 4.31 20.89 8.54
N LEU A 7 3.27 20.63 9.33
CA LEU A 7 2.88 19.28 9.74
C LEU A 7 1.87 18.73 8.72
N VAL A 8 2.04 17.45 8.38
CA VAL A 8 1.18 16.74 7.43
C VAL A 8 0.69 15.46 8.08
N LEU A 9 -0.61 15.21 7.92
CA LEU A 9 -1.24 13.99 8.41
C LEU A 9 -0.90 12.79 7.53
N CYS A 10 -0.45 11.71 8.16
CA CYS A 10 -0.30 10.42 7.50
C CYS A 10 -1.69 9.85 7.13
N GLN A 11 -1.91 9.45 5.88
CA GLN A 11 -3.21 8.91 5.45
C GLN A 11 -3.53 7.50 5.99
N LEU A 12 -2.58 6.85 6.67
CA LEU A 12 -2.75 5.50 7.24
C LEU A 12 -2.93 5.49 8.75
N CYS A 13 -2.01 6.13 9.48
CA CYS A 13 -2.08 6.24 10.94
C CYS A 13 -2.62 7.58 11.42
N GLY A 14 -2.86 8.57 10.55
CA GLY A 14 -3.33 9.90 10.91
C GLY A 14 -2.50 10.65 11.95
N ASP A 15 -1.25 10.23 12.19
CA ASP A 15 -0.30 10.99 12.98
C ASP A 15 0.17 12.22 12.18
N GLU A 16 0.37 13.33 12.88
CA GLU A 16 0.99 14.54 12.35
C GLU A 16 2.50 14.35 12.34
N VAL A 17 3.10 14.42 11.15
CA VAL A 17 4.56 14.32 10.98
C VAL A 17 5.07 15.54 10.21
N PRO A 18 6.33 15.94 10.38
CA PRO A 18 6.90 17.02 9.57
C PRO A 18 6.76 16.71 8.08
N ALA A 19 6.28 17.66 7.29
CA ALA A 19 6.16 17.58 5.84
C ALA A 19 7.38 16.95 5.13
N PRO A 20 8.65 17.28 5.47
CA PRO A 20 9.80 16.66 4.80
C PRO A 20 9.94 15.15 5.06
N THR A 21 9.29 14.60 6.08
CA THR A 21 9.33 13.18 6.42
C THR A 21 8.20 12.37 5.77
N ILE A 22 7.21 13.03 5.15
CA ILE A 22 6.09 12.32 4.52
C ILE A 22 6.53 11.72 3.18
N GLU A 23 6.33 10.41 3.02
CA GLU A 23 6.65 9.69 1.80
C GLU A 23 5.42 9.56 0.90
N LYS A 24 5.63 9.73 -0.41
CA LYS A 24 4.61 9.43 -1.43
C LYS A 24 4.80 7.99 -1.89
N VAL A 25 3.84 7.13 -1.55
CA VAL A 25 3.89 5.70 -1.85
C VAL A 25 2.79 5.34 -2.83
N TYR A 26 3.12 4.49 -3.81
CA TYR A 26 2.15 3.91 -4.72
C TYR A 26 1.45 2.75 -4.02
N VAL A 27 0.11 2.77 -4.01
CA VAL A 27 -0.69 1.67 -3.43
C VAL A 27 -0.40 0.36 -4.17
N VAL A 28 -0.33 0.42 -5.49
CA VAL A 28 0.10 -0.69 -6.35
C VAL A 28 1.45 -0.30 -6.96
N PRO A 29 2.49 -1.16 -6.92
CA PRO A 29 3.79 -0.83 -7.49
C PRO A 29 3.68 -0.44 -8.97
N LYS A 30 4.48 0.57 -9.39
CA LYS A 30 4.45 1.11 -10.75
C LYS A 30 4.56 0.03 -11.81
N GLU A 31 5.51 -0.88 -11.65
CA GLU A 31 5.77 -1.99 -12.56
C GLU A 31 4.50 -2.81 -12.84
N ILE A 32 3.70 -3.08 -11.80
CA ILE A 32 2.46 -3.84 -11.92
C ILE A 32 1.38 -3.00 -12.60
N THR A 33 1.25 -1.71 -12.26
CA THR A 33 0.29 -0.81 -12.93
C THR A 33 0.61 -0.62 -14.41
N GLU A 34 1.88 -0.53 -14.78
CA GLU A 34 2.33 -0.40 -16.17
C GLU A 34 2.06 -1.70 -16.95
N GLN A 35 2.41 -2.86 -16.38
CA GLN A 35 2.11 -4.16 -16.98
C GLN A 35 0.61 -4.40 -17.15
N ALA A 36 -0.21 -3.90 -16.23
CA ALA A 36 -1.68 -3.97 -16.30
C ALA A 36 -2.32 -2.87 -17.16
N ARG A 37 -1.52 -1.98 -17.76
CA ARG A 37 -1.99 -0.80 -18.54
C ARG A 37 -2.96 0.10 -17.77
N ILE A 38 -2.77 0.23 -16.47
CA ILE A 38 -3.59 1.09 -15.61
C ILE A 38 -3.02 2.51 -15.63
N LEU A 39 -3.78 3.43 -16.22
CA LEU A 39 -3.38 4.84 -16.40
C LEU A 39 -3.41 5.66 -15.11
N ARG A 40 -4.18 5.23 -14.10
CA ARG A 40 -4.38 5.98 -12.85
C ARG A 40 -3.88 5.18 -11.65
N ALA A 41 -2.57 5.27 -11.40
CA ALA A 41 -1.98 4.71 -10.20
C ALA A 41 -2.40 5.52 -8.96
N ARG A 42 -2.92 4.86 -7.94
CA ARG A 42 -3.29 5.51 -6.67
C ARG A 42 -2.05 5.76 -5.82
N ILE A 43 -1.81 7.03 -5.49
CA ILE A 43 -0.68 7.47 -4.66
C ILE A 43 -1.23 7.99 -3.34
N ILE A 44 -0.57 7.63 -2.24
CA ILE A 44 -0.91 8.07 -0.88
C ILE A 44 0.29 8.72 -0.20
N ARG A 45 0.03 9.55 0.80
CA ARG A 45 1.05 10.18 1.64
C ARG A 45 1.08 9.50 3.01
N VAL A 46 2.23 8.95 3.37
CA VAL A 46 2.39 8.13 4.58
C VAL A 46 3.67 8.48 5.30
N CYS A 47 3.69 8.33 6.62
CA CYS A 47 4.93 8.48 7.39
C CYS A 47 5.89 7.30 7.10
N PRO A 48 7.20 7.45 7.37
CA PRO A 48 8.20 6.43 7.04
C PRO A 48 7.95 5.08 7.71
N ARG A 49 7.38 5.14 8.93
CA ARG A 49 6.95 3.96 9.67
C ARG A 49 5.85 3.20 8.93
N CYS A 50 4.77 3.89 8.54
CA CYS A 50 3.67 3.27 7.81
C CYS A 50 4.10 2.80 6.41
N SER A 51 5.01 3.50 5.76
CA SER A 51 5.64 3.10 4.49
C SER A 51 6.34 1.74 4.62
N THR A 52 7.20 1.60 5.64
CA THR A 52 7.93 0.36 5.92
C THR A 52 6.99 -0.79 6.29
N GLU A 53 6.03 -0.54 7.17
CA GLU A 53 5.04 -1.55 7.57
C GLU A 53 4.15 -1.99 6.39
N LEU A 54 3.78 -1.07 5.50
CA LEU A 54 3.01 -1.38 4.30
C LEU A 54 3.80 -2.27 3.34
N GLN A 55 5.09 -1.99 3.13
CA GLN A 55 5.94 -2.85 2.30
C GLN A 55 6.11 -4.25 2.89
N ALA A 56 6.30 -4.35 4.22
CA ALA A 56 6.34 -5.64 4.90
C ALA A 56 5.01 -6.40 4.77
N TRP A 57 3.88 -5.69 4.88
CA TRP A 57 2.55 -6.26 4.68
C TRP A 57 2.36 -6.81 3.26
N TYR A 58 2.79 -6.07 2.23
CA TYR A 58 2.75 -6.56 0.86
C TYR A 58 3.59 -7.80 0.65
N LYS A 59 4.83 -7.84 1.16
CA LYS A 59 5.67 -9.04 1.08
C LYS A 59 5.04 -10.26 1.76
N ALA A 60 4.28 -10.04 2.84
CA ALA A 60 3.66 -11.12 3.60
C ALA A 60 2.28 -11.56 3.05
N LYS A 61 1.55 -10.68 2.36
CA LYS A 61 0.13 -10.92 1.99
C LYS A 61 -0.14 -10.96 0.49
N VAL A 62 0.76 -10.45 -0.34
CA VAL A 62 0.61 -10.48 -1.80
C VAL A 62 1.41 -11.66 -2.35
N ASP A 63 0.71 -12.75 -2.65
CA ASP A 63 1.31 -13.90 -3.32
C ASP A 63 1.29 -13.70 -4.84
N LYS A 64 2.45 -13.91 -5.49
CA LYS A 64 2.58 -13.78 -6.94
C LYS A 64 1.98 -14.97 -7.69
N ASN A 65 1.73 -16.07 -6.99
CA ASN A 65 1.16 -17.28 -7.55
C ASN A 65 -0.32 -17.40 -7.16
N ILE A 66 -1.07 -18.10 -8.01
CA ILE A 66 -2.44 -18.50 -7.75
C ILE A 66 -2.62 -19.94 -8.21
N TYR A 67 -3.41 -20.70 -7.47
CA TYR A 67 -3.80 -22.04 -7.88
C TYR A 67 -4.93 -21.94 -8.91
N ASP A 68 -4.65 -22.36 -10.14
CA ASP A 68 -5.65 -22.43 -11.21
C ASP A 68 -6.40 -23.76 -11.07
N VAL A 69 -7.67 -23.67 -10.66
CA VAL A 69 -8.52 -24.85 -10.43
C VAL A 69 -8.82 -25.60 -11.73
N GLN A 70 -8.90 -24.89 -12.87
CA GLN A 70 -9.16 -25.50 -14.18
C GLN A 70 -7.96 -26.32 -14.64
N LEU A 71 -6.75 -25.79 -14.44
CA LEU A 71 -5.51 -26.44 -14.85
C LEU A 71 -4.88 -27.32 -13.75
N LYS A 72 -5.49 -27.36 -12.56
CA LYS A 72 -5.01 -28.04 -11.34
C LYS A 72 -3.52 -27.79 -11.06
N LYS A 73 -3.06 -26.56 -11.28
CA LYS A 73 -1.65 -26.18 -11.14
C LYS A 73 -1.48 -24.75 -10.65
N PHE A 74 -0.35 -24.48 -10.02
CA PHE A 74 0.04 -23.12 -9.71
C PHE A 74 0.50 -22.40 -10.98
N ARG A 75 0.03 -21.17 -11.15
CA ARG A 75 0.49 -20.26 -12.19
C ARG A 75 0.82 -18.91 -11.57
N VAL A 76 1.67 -18.15 -12.26
CA VAL A 76 1.90 -16.75 -11.93
C VAL A 76 0.63 -15.96 -12.21
N ARG A 77 0.23 -15.09 -11.28
CA ARG A 77 -0.93 -14.21 -11.44
C ARG A 77 -0.69 -13.23 -12.59
N LEU A 78 -1.75 -12.93 -13.33
CA LEU A 78 -1.70 -11.89 -14.34
C LEU A 78 -1.51 -10.51 -13.67
N PRO A 79 -0.90 -9.52 -14.35
CA PRO A 79 -0.73 -8.18 -13.80
C PRO A 79 -2.04 -7.57 -13.27
N VAL A 80 -3.15 -7.77 -13.98
CA VAL A 80 -4.48 -7.30 -13.55
C VAL A 80 -4.99 -7.98 -12.26
N GLU A 81 -4.60 -9.25 -12.02
CA GLU A 81 -4.92 -9.96 -10.78
C GLU A 81 -4.03 -9.45 -9.63
N LEU A 82 -2.75 -9.18 -9.90
CA LEU A 82 -1.83 -8.61 -8.93
C LEU A 82 -2.28 -7.22 -8.47
N VAL A 83 -2.77 -6.36 -9.38
CA VAL A 83 -3.34 -5.05 -9.02
C VAL A 83 -4.41 -5.22 -7.95
N LYS A 84 -5.38 -6.12 -8.18
CA LYS A 84 -6.47 -6.39 -7.23
C LYS A 84 -5.94 -6.88 -5.88
N GLU A 85 -4.91 -7.72 -5.87
CA GLU A 85 -4.31 -8.20 -4.63
C GLU A 85 -3.58 -7.09 -3.86
N TYR A 86 -2.84 -6.21 -4.53
CA TYR A 86 -2.22 -5.06 -3.89
C TYR A 86 -3.26 -4.11 -3.31
N GLU A 87 -4.32 -3.80 -4.06
CA GLU A 87 -5.43 -2.96 -3.57
C GLU A 87 -6.16 -3.60 -2.38
N ASN A 88 -6.40 -4.91 -2.44
CA ASN A 88 -7.01 -5.65 -1.33
C ASN A 88 -6.10 -5.68 -0.10
N ALA A 89 -4.81 -5.95 -0.28
CA ALA A 89 -3.83 -5.95 0.79
C ALA A 89 -3.73 -4.55 1.44
N PHE A 90 -3.74 -3.50 0.63
CA PHE A 90 -3.77 -2.12 1.08
C PHE A 90 -5.03 -1.80 1.90
N ASN A 91 -6.20 -2.13 1.37
CA ASN A 91 -7.47 -1.88 2.06
C ASN A 91 -7.53 -2.62 3.40
N ARG A 92 -7.01 -3.85 3.46
CA ARG A 92 -6.87 -4.61 4.72
C ARG A 92 -5.91 -3.94 5.69
N PHE A 93 -4.76 -3.48 5.22
CA PHE A 93 -3.78 -2.77 6.06
C PHE A 93 -4.34 -1.45 6.60
N SER A 94 -4.97 -0.65 5.75
CA SER A 94 -5.61 0.61 6.14
C SER A 94 -6.72 0.39 7.18
N LYS A 95 -7.56 -0.63 6.99
CA LYS A 95 -8.56 -1.03 7.99
C LYS A 95 -7.91 -1.51 9.30
N PHE A 96 -6.85 -2.31 9.22
CA PHE A 96 -6.12 -2.77 10.39
C PHE A 96 -5.55 -1.60 11.22
N LYS A 97 -4.94 -0.61 10.54
CA LYS A 97 -4.44 0.61 11.20
C LYS A 97 -5.56 1.48 11.79
N ASN A 98 -6.68 1.62 11.08
CA ASN A 98 -7.85 2.32 11.61
C ASN A 98 -8.48 1.62 12.82
N ASN A 99 -8.50 0.29 12.86
CA ASN A 99 -8.99 -0.44 14.02
C ASN A 99 -8.03 -0.34 15.21
N GLN A 100 -6.71 -0.27 14.97
CA GLN A 100 -5.74 0.01 16.04
C GLN A 100 -5.93 1.40 16.67
N LYS A 101 -6.45 2.38 15.91
CA LYS A 101 -6.80 3.69 16.48
C LYS A 101 -7.96 3.66 17.47
N GLN A 102 -8.91 2.74 17.32
CA GLN A 102 -10.09 2.68 18.21
C GLN A 102 -9.82 1.96 19.53
N LEU A 103 -8.63 1.36 19.69
CA LEU A 103 -8.21 0.62 20.88
C LEU A 103 -7.28 1.44 21.80
N VAL A 104 -7.07 2.73 21.50
CA VAL A 104 -6.30 3.67 22.33
C VAL A 104 -7.23 4.72 22.92
#